data_AF-A0A9P9APM6-F1
#
_entry.id   AF-A0A9P9APM6-F1
#
_cell.length_a   1.000
_cell.length_b   1.000
_cell.length_c   1.000
_cell.angle_alpha   90.00
_cell.angle_beta   90.00
_cell.angle_gamma   90.00
#
_symmetry.space_group_name_H-M   'P 1'
#
loop_
_entity.id
_entity.type
_entity.pdbx_description
1 polymer ?
#
loop_
_entity_poly.entity_id
_entity_poly.type
_entity_poly.pdbx_seq_one_letter_code
_entity_poly.pdbx_strand_id
1 'polypeptide(L)'
;MEVDDWFTSDKLAHVNQRALFFPALMRFSQMDPREKTSWYQIAGIHGKPYVPWDEGYRVGKTPNEGYCTHASVLFTTWHRAYMLLWEQAIYELMKEEVNKFDEADRPELLEAAKTWRFPYWDWALKKEVAEGVYNYDVPQVIKLETVNIRLPGPHRTEGEYPNAFYQFTMPGRIPMGHKSLASKDKNPKTDLRITGSKVDLSVATYTVSGEWTEGKQNWKSIVAMLRDYPFDKGDPRSGNMGASLRDAFYRLLTIEKFEDFASKRFPDGVDKVEQVEKRADYAYDSAEHLHDVMHLFCGGFPTPPDKKGNALLGHMSHVPMAAFDPIFWLHHCNVDRLFAIWQVLNKKNDTWFDGSDSRDEDPGNYGLPTGNLDEPDDFLRPFHKSADGSYFTSTDVREVAPLGYTYPLLEKWENLDAEGKYDNDLHVRKLAPVLNSNYNSSWDAWQRSKLTEHGEASASVSELLIAKGLGECDYHELTAQPDYVVNVVYESRMALDGKMFTIHIFLGDVPEILPPDPSCVNLVGQVFNFSAAVEINEAGAGCGNCIRLQADKTKTTGRIVLTNSLITRWKHQQDTIEGESGSLASMDPEDVIPYLKDNLDWRV
;
A
#
# COMPACT_ATOMS: atom_id res chain seq x y z
N MET A 1 -0.94 -15.57 3.88
CA MET A 1 -0.19 -15.57 5.17
C MET A 1 0.77 -14.39 5.15
N GLU A 2 1.19 -13.90 6.32
CA GLU A 2 2.23 -12.86 6.40
C GLU A 2 3.54 -13.41 5.82
N VAL A 3 4.28 -12.59 5.07
CA VAL A 3 5.43 -13.05 4.28
C VAL A 3 6.60 -13.57 5.12
N ASP A 4 6.89 -12.99 6.28
CA ASP A 4 7.99 -13.46 7.13
C ASP A 4 7.59 -14.72 7.89
N ASP A 5 6.34 -14.83 8.33
CA ASP A 5 5.79 -16.06 8.91
C ASP A 5 5.88 -17.21 7.89
N TRP A 6 5.50 -16.93 6.63
CA TRP A 6 5.63 -17.90 5.54
C TRP A 6 7.09 -18.25 5.24
N PHE A 7 7.96 -17.24 5.17
CA PHE A 7 9.34 -17.40 4.75
C PHE A 7 10.17 -18.19 5.77
N THR A 8 9.95 -17.95 7.06
CA THR A 8 10.72 -18.54 8.16
C THR A 8 10.13 -19.85 8.69
N SER A 9 8.88 -20.18 8.34
CA SER A 9 8.22 -21.38 8.87
C SER A 9 8.91 -22.68 8.45
N ASP A 10 9.11 -23.56 9.43
CA ASP A 10 9.66 -24.91 9.32
C ASP A 10 8.62 -25.98 8.94
N LYS A 11 7.33 -25.62 8.85
CA LYS A 11 6.27 -26.52 8.41
C LYS A 11 6.61 -27.04 7.02
N LEU A 12 6.59 -28.36 6.87
CA LEU A 12 6.97 -29.03 5.63
C LEU A 12 6.21 -28.51 4.40
N ALA A 13 4.93 -28.17 4.54
CA ALA A 13 4.15 -27.54 3.49
C ALA A 13 4.79 -26.22 3.02
N HIS A 14 5.22 -25.34 3.94
CA HIS A 14 5.83 -24.06 3.60
C HIS A 14 7.25 -24.23 3.04
N VAL A 15 8.03 -25.19 3.56
CA VAL A 15 9.33 -25.58 2.98
C VAL A 15 9.16 -25.98 1.52
N ASN A 16 8.17 -26.82 1.22
CA ASN A 16 7.86 -27.26 -0.14
C ASN A 16 7.30 -26.14 -1.01
N GLN A 17 6.49 -25.24 -0.45
CA GLN A 17 6.04 -24.05 -1.17
C GLN A 17 7.22 -23.19 -1.60
N ARG A 18 8.19 -22.91 -0.71
CA ARG A 18 9.40 -22.15 -1.05
C ARG A 18 10.26 -22.86 -2.09
N ALA A 19 10.37 -24.19 -2.00
CA ALA A 19 11.07 -25.02 -2.98
C ALA A 19 10.55 -24.87 -4.42
N LEU A 20 9.25 -24.58 -4.57
CA LEU A 20 8.61 -24.36 -5.87
C LEU A 20 8.52 -22.88 -6.24
N PHE A 21 8.19 -22.04 -5.26
CA PHE A 21 7.92 -20.62 -5.44
C PHE A 21 9.15 -19.86 -5.93
N PHE A 22 10.31 -20.01 -5.28
CA PHE A 22 11.50 -19.22 -5.65
C PHE A 22 12.00 -19.54 -7.06
N PRO A 23 12.08 -20.81 -7.49
CA PRO A 23 12.35 -21.14 -8.88
C PRO A 23 11.28 -20.65 -9.86
N ALA A 24 9.99 -20.76 -9.51
CA ALA A 24 8.89 -20.27 -10.33
C ALA A 24 8.94 -18.75 -10.53
N LEU A 25 9.15 -17.99 -9.45
CA LEU A 25 9.28 -16.53 -9.47
C LEU A 25 10.52 -16.09 -10.26
N MET A 26 11.65 -16.78 -10.09
CA MET A 26 12.86 -16.51 -10.86
C MET A 26 12.62 -16.73 -12.36
N ARG A 27 12.01 -17.86 -12.74
CA ARG A 27 11.60 -18.13 -14.12
C ARG A 27 10.64 -17.06 -14.66
N PHE A 28 9.62 -16.69 -13.88
CA PHE A 28 8.64 -15.68 -14.24
C PHE A 28 9.30 -14.32 -14.56
N SER A 29 10.27 -13.90 -13.75
CA SER A 29 11.04 -12.67 -13.95
C SER A 29 11.90 -12.68 -15.22
N GLN A 30 12.24 -13.87 -15.74
CA GLN A 30 13.15 -14.04 -16.88
C GLN A 30 12.44 -14.47 -18.19
N MET A 31 11.11 -14.56 -18.21
CA MET A 31 10.32 -14.86 -19.43
C MET A 31 10.52 -13.79 -20.52
N ASP A 32 10.39 -14.15 -21.81
CA ASP A 32 10.54 -13.16 -22.89
C ASP A 32 9.52 -12.03 -22.68
N PRO A 33 9.95 -10.74 -22.69
CA PRO A 33 9.05 -9.61 -22.48
C PRO A 33 7.90 -9.49 -23.50
N ARG A 34 7.88 -10.31 -24.56
CA ARG A 34 6.79 -10.42 -25.54
C ARG A 34 5.75 -11.47 -25.16
N GLU A 35 6.06 -12.37 -24.22
CA GLU A 35 5.11 -13.37 -23.74
C GLU A 35 4.05 -12.67 -22.89
N LYS A 36 2.77 -12.87 -23.24
CA LYS A 36 1.61 -12.24 -22.57
C LYS A 36 1.65 -12.41 -21.05
N THR A 37 2.05 -13.58 -20.57
CA THR A 37 2.10 -13.92 -19.14
C THR A 37 3.51 -13.75 -18.56
N SER A 38 4.39 -12.96 -19.18
CA SER A 38 5.68 -12.59 -18.58
C SER A 38 5.48 -11.54 -17.49
N TRP A 39 6.42 -11.47 -16.54
CA TRP A 39 6.46 -10.42 -15.53
C TRP A 39 6.34 -9.03 -16.18
N TYR A 40 7.08 -8.80 -17.27
CA TYR A 40 7.08 -7.52 -17.96
C TYR A 40 5.70 -7.12 -18.49
N GLN A 41 4.99 -8.06 -19.11
CA GLN A 41 3.64 -7.80 -19.66
C GLN A 41 2.61 -7.64 -18.54
N ILE A 42 2.65 -8.48 -17.51
CA ILE A 42 1.70 -8.39 -16.39
C ILE A 42 1.91 -7.09 -15.61
N ALA A 43 3.16 -6.77 -15.21
CA ALA A 43 3.47 -5.48 -14.56
C ALA A 43 3.08 -4.28 -15.43
N GLY A 44 3.23 -4.40 -16.76
CA GLY A 44 2.85 -3.37 -17.72
C GLY A 44 1.35 -3.09 -17.82
N ILE A 45 0.47 -3.96 -17.29
CA ILE A 45 -0.98 -3.70 -17.20
C ILE A 45 -1.25 -2.44 -16.36
N HIS A 46 -0.51 -2.28 -15.27
CA HIS A 46 -0.65 -1.15 -14.35
C HIS A 46 -0.37 0.19 -15.04
N GLY A 47 0.60 0.24 -15.96
CA GLY A 47 1.12 1.49 -16.48
C GLY A 47 1.82 1.39 -17.82
N LYS A 48 3.07 1.85 -17.88
CA LYS A 48 3.88 1.78 -19.11
C LYS A 48 4.18 0.30 -19.41
N PRO A 49 4.14 -0.12 -20.70
CA PRO A 49 4.20 0.72 -21.90
C PRO A 49 2.83 1.16 -22.51
N TYR A 50 1.72 1.13 -21.76
CA TYR A 50 0.38 1.51 -22.25
C TYR A 50 -0.07 0.74 -23.50
N VAL A 51 0.12 -0.59 -23.46
CA VAL A 51 -0.28 -1.51 -24.52
C VAL A 51 -1.46 -2.35 -24.06
N PRO A 52 -2.36 -2.79 -24.98
CA PRO A 52 -3.43 -3.68 -24.60
C PRO A 52 -2.88 -5.04 -24.15
N TRP A 53 -3.46 -5.58 -23.09
CA TRP A 53 -3.14 -6.91 -22.56
C TRP A 53 -4.37 -7.81 -22.65
N ASP A 54 -4.19 -9.02 -23.16
CA ASP A 54 -5.25 -10.03 -23.41
C ASP A 54 -6.48 -9.52 -24.20
N GLU A 55 -6.35 -8.39 -24.88
CA GLU A 55 -7.41 -7.77 -25.66
C GLU A 55 -6.91 -7.49 -27.09
N GLY A 56 -7.84 -7.47 -28.06
CA GLY A 56 -7.51 -6.99 -29.40
C GLY A 56 -7.01 -5.55 -29.36
N TYR A 57 -6.13 -5.17 -30.30
CA TYR A 57 -5.57 -3.82 -30.35
C TYR A 57 -6.68 -2.76 -30.37
N ARG A 58 -6.60 -1.82 -29.42
CA ARG A 58 -7.49 -0.66 -29.28
C ARG A 58 -6.63 0.54 -28.86
N VAL A 59 -7.05 1.75 -29.24
CA VAL A 59 -6.48 2.95 -28.63
C VAL A 59 -7.05 3.05 -27.22
N GLY A 60 -6.20 3.28 -26.22
CA GLY A 60 -6.62 3.52 -24.85
C GLY A 60 -7.70 4.61 -24.80
N LYS A 61 -8.69 4.43 -23.93
CA LYS A 61 -9.81 5.38 -23.79
C LYS A 61 -9.32 6.73 -23.27
N THR A 62 -8.29 6.72 -22.44
CA THR A 62 -7.59 7.90 -21.93
C THR A 62 -6.12 7.88 -22.40
N PRO A 63 -5.62 8.95 -23.06
CA PRO A 63 -4.24 8.99 -23.54
C PRO A 63 -3.21 8.91 -22.41
N ASN A 64 -2.11 8.19 -22.64
CA ASN A 64 -0.97 8.04 -21.70
C ASN A 64 -1.32 7.46 -20.32
N GLU A 65 -2.39 6.67 -20.23
CA GLU A 65 -2.79 5.98 -19.00
C GLU A 65 -2.66 4.46 -19.14
N GLY A 66 -2.39 3.79 -18.01
CA GLY A 66 -2.46 2.32 -17.88
C GLY A 66 -3.89 1.85 -17.60
N TYR A 67 -4.06 0.56 -17.32
CA TYR A 67 -5.38 0.03 -16.93
C TYR A 67 -5.74 0.29 -15.47
N CYS A 68 -4.76 0.63 -14.62
CA CYS A 68 -4.99 0.80 -13.18
C CYS A 68 -6.06 1.86 -12.88
N THR A 69 -6.91 1.58 -11.90
CA THR A 69 -7.91 2.52 -11.37
C THR A 69 -7.34 3.23 -10.16
N HIS A 70 -7.16 4.55 -10.26
CA HIS A 70 -6.72 5.44 -9.18
C HIS A 70 -7.61 6.67 -9.18
N ALA A 71 -7.82 7.29 -8.02
CA ALA A 71 -8.83 8.31 -7.75
C ALA A 71 -10.24 7.84 -8.19
N SER A 72 -10.50 6.54 -8.03
CA SER A 72 -11.67 5.81 -8.51
C SER A 72 -12.19 4.87 -7.44
N VAL A 73 -13.51 4.70 -7.37
CA VAL A 73 -14.16 3.74 -6.47
C VAL A 73 -13.84 2.28 -6.84
N LEU A 74 -13.37 2.04 -8.08
CA LEU A 74 -12.87 0.75 -8.55
C LEU A 74 -11.45 0.42 -8.07
N PHE A 75 -10.79 1.29 -7.28
CA PHE A 75 -9.41 1.09 -6.82
C PHE A 75 -9.20 -0.27 -6.15
N THR A 76 -10.02 -0.61 -5.14
CA THR A 76 -9.84 -1.83 -4.36
C THR A 76 -10.19 -3.10 -5.16
N THR A 77 -11.23 -3.06 -5.99
CA THR A 77 -11.70 -4.22 -6.77
C THR A 77 -10.81 -4.52 -7.95
N TRP A 78 -10.34 -3.50 -8.68
CA TRP A 78 -9.43 -3.69 -9.80
C TRP A 78 -8.10 -4.29 -9.35
N HIS A 79 -7.52 -3.77 -8.25
CA HIS A 79 -6.27 -4.29 -7.72
C HIS A 79 -6.43 -5.71 -7.14
N ARG A 80 -7.60 -6.07 -6.59
CA ARG A 80 -7.92 -7.45 -6.21
C ARG A 80 -7.88 -8.39 -7.42
N ALA A 81 -8.55 -8.03 -8.52
CA ALA A 81 -8.50 -8.81 -9.76
C ALA A 81 -7.07 -8.91 -10.33
N TYR A 82 -6.28 -7.85 -10.19
CA TYR A 82 -4.88 -7.83 -10.62
C TYR A 82 -4.01 -8.78 -9.80
N MET A 83 -4.22 -8.85 -8.48
CA MET A 83 -3.53 -9.80 -7.59
C MET A 83 -3.85 -11.26 -7.94
N LEU A 84 -5.08 -11.57 -8.39
CA LEU A 84 -5.44 -12.91 -8.84
C LEU A 84 -4.60 -13.36 -10.05
N LEU A 85 -4.44 -12.47 -11.04
CA LEU A 85 -3.63 -12.75 -12.21
C LEU A 85 -2.16 -13.03 -11.81
N TRP A 86 -1.62 -12.22 -10.92
CA TRP A 86 -0.25 -12.37 -10.43
C TRP A 86 -0.03 -13.70 -9.70
N GLU A 87 -0.92 -14.01 -8.75
CA GLU A 87 -0.87 -15.27 -7.99
C GLU A 87 -1.00 -16.48 -8.92
N GLN A 88 -1.97 -16.44 -9.83
CA GLN A 88 -2.22 -17.55 -10.76
C GLN A 88 -1.04 -17.79 -11.69
N ALA A 89 -0.40 -16.74 -12.23
CA ALA A 89 0.76 -16.88 -13.11
C ALA A 89 1.93 -17.60 -12.40
N ILE A 90 2.17 -17.27 -11.12
CA ILE A 90 3.21 -17.92 -10.31
C ILE A 90 2.81 -19.37 -9.98
N TYR A 91 1.56 -19.60 -9.58
CA TYR A 91 1.06 -20.94 -9.25
C TYR A 91 1.17 -21.92 -10.43
N GLU A 92 0.85 -21.47 -11.64
CA GLU A 92 1.00 -22.30 -12.86
C GLU A 92 2.46 -22.71 -13.07
N LEU A 93 3.41 -21.79 -12.89
CA LEU A 93 4.84 -22.09 -12.96
C LEU A 93 5.29 -23.01 -11.82
N MET A 94 4.77 -22.84 -10.60
CA MET A 94 5.08 -23.73 -9.47
C MET A 94 4.70 -25.18 -9.77
N LYS A 95 3.56 -25.44 -10.41
CA LYS A 95 3.15 -26.79 -10.83
C LYS A 95 4.14 -27.40 -11.82
N GLU A 96 4.72 -26.59 -12.70
CA GLU A 96 5.75 -27.07 -13.62
C GLU A 96 7.07 -27.40 -12.91
N GLU A 97 7.46 -26.60 -11.91
CA GLU A 97 8.67 -26.79 -11.11
C GLU A 97 8.68 -28.14 -10.37
N VAL A 98 7.50 -28.68 -10.01
CA VAL A 98 7.38 -30.01 -9.40
C VAL A 98 8.03 -31.10 -10.25
N ASN A 99 8.00 -30.99 -11.58
CA ASN A 99 8.53 -32.02 -12.47
C ASN A 99 10.05 -32.19 -12.38
N LYS A 100 10.75 -31.23 -11.76
CA LYS A 100 12.21 -31.30 -11.54
C LYS A 100 12.56 -32.21 -10.36
N PHE A 101 11.61 -32.50 -9.47
CA PHE A 101 11.80 -33.35 -8.29
C PHE A 101 11.56 -34.83 -8.60
N ASP A 102 12.13 -35.70 -7.75
CA ASP A 102 11.96 -37.15 -7.79
C ASP A 102 10.48 -37.54 -7.70
N GLU A 103 10.06 -38.57 -8.45
CA GLU A 103 8.64 -38.97 -8.54
C GLU A 103 7.99 -39.23 -7.19
N ALA A 104 8.75 -39.73 -6.22
CA ALA A 104 8.27 -40.01 -4.86
C ALA A 104 7.87 -38.75 -4.08
N ASP A 105 8.47 -37.60 -4.38
CA ASP A 105 8.20 -36.33 -3.68
C ASP A 105 7.10 -35.49 -4.34
N ARG A 106 6.81 -35.74 -5.63
CA ARG A 106 5.87 -34.93 -6.42
C ARG A 106 4.47 -34.80 -5.81
N PRO A 107 3.85 -35.85 -5.23
CA PRO A 107 2.53 -35.70 -4.62
C PRO A 107 2.49 -34.69 -3.46
N GLU A 108 3.53 -34.70 -2.61
CA GLU A 108 3.67 -33.79 -1.48
C GLU A 108 3.91 -32.34 -1.94
N LEU A 109 4.74 -32.16 -2.98
CA LEU A 109 5.02 -30.87 -3.59
C LEU A 109 3.79 -30.29 -4.31
N LEU A 110 3.02 -31.11 -5.03
CA LEU A 110 1.76 -30.68 -5.64
C LEU A 110 0.74 -30.23 -4.60
N GLU A 111 0.66 -30.91 -3.45
CA GLU A 111 -0.23 -30.50 -2.37
C GLU A 111 0.23 -29.18 -1.72
N ALA A 112 1.54 -29.00 -1.56
CA ALA A 112 2.11 -27.74 -1.11
C ALA A 112 1.79 -26.59 -2.10
N ALA A 113 1.91 -26.83 -3.41
CA ALA A 113 1.54 -25.85 -4.42
C ALA A 113 0.04 -25.47 -4.36
N LYS A 114 -0.86 -26.45 -4.22
CA LYS A 114 -2.32 -26.18 -4.15
C LYS A 114 -2.71 -25.31 -2.96
N THR A 115 -2.02 -25.49 -1.83
CA THR A 115 -2.27 -24.75 -0.58
C THR A 115 -1.53 -23.41 -0.52
N TRP A 116 -0.66 -23.13 -1.49
CA TRP A 116 0.08 -21.87 -1.57
C TRP A 116 -0.84 -20.72 -1.99
N ARG A 117 -0.70 -19.58 -1.32
CA ARG A 117 -1.25 -18.29 -1.75
C ARG A 117 -0.16 -17.24 -1.62
N PHE A 118 -0.22 -16.20 -2.45
CA PHE A 118 0.75 -15.12 -2.44
C PHE A 118 0.77 -14.45 -1.06
N PRO A 119 1.95 -14.26 -0.43
CA PRO A 119 2.02 -13.71 0.91
C PRO A 119 1.80 -12.18 0.91
N TYR A 120 1.27 -11.65 2.01
CA TYR A 120 1.14 -10.21 2.22
C TYR A 120 2.25 -9.67 3.12
N TRP A 121 2.64 -8.41 2.92
CA TRP A 121 3.52 -7.69 3.84
C TRP A 121 2.67 -6.80 4.75
N ASP A 122 2.58 -7.16 6.04
CA ASP A 122 1.92 -6.31 7.02
C ASP A 122 2.81 -5.13 7.42
N TRP A 123 2.87 -4.13 6.55
CA TRP A 123 3.63 -2.90 6.79
C TRP A 123 3.10 -2.11 7.99
N ALA A 124 1.84 -2.34 8.40
CA ALA A 124 1.25 -1.66 9.53
C ALA A 124 1.62 -2.32 10.86
N LEU A 125 2.18 -3.53 10.92
CA LEU A 125 2.52 -4.19 12.18
C LEU A 125 4.02 -4.08 12.50
N LYS A 126 4.34 -3.78 13.76
CA LYS A 126 5.73 -3.89 14.24
C LYS A 126 6.09 -5.35 14.44
N LYS A 127 7.22 -5.78 13.89
CA LYS A 127 7.74 -7.15 13.98
C LYS A 127 8.95 -7.20 14.90
N GLU A 128 9.22 -8.38 15.43
CA GLU A 128 10.42 -8.62 16.23
C GLU A 128 11.66 -8.54 15.32
N VAL A 129 12.48 -7.50 15.49
CA VAL A 129 13.71 -7.26 14.71
C VAL A 129 14.96 -7.70 15.47
N ALA A 130 14.85 -7.87 16.79
CA ALA A 130 15.81 -8.49 17.69
C ALA A 130 15.05 -9.00 18.92
N GLU A 131 15.64 -9.87 19.73
CA GLU A 131 14.99 -10.47 20.90
C GLU A 131 14.33 -9.41 21.80
N GLY A 132 13.00 -9.43 21.89
CA GLY A 132 12.19 -8.49 22.67
C GLY A 132 12.05 -7.07 22.07
N VAL A 133 12.59 -6.82 20.87
CA VAL A 133 12.57 -5.51 20.21
C VAL A 133 11.66 -5.55 18.98
N TYR A 134 10.57 -4.79 19.03
CA TYR A 134 9.57 -4.73 17.97
C TYR A 134 9.63 -3.40 17.21
N ASN A 135 9.77 -3.44 15.88
CA ASN A 135 9.80 -2.26 15.02
C ASN A 135 9.19 -2.54 13.65
N TYR A 136 8.90 -1.48 12.89
CA TYR A 136 8.57 -1.64 11.48
C TYR A 136 9.79 -2.10 10.72
N ASP A 137 9.57 -3.02 9.79
CA ASP A 137 10.61 -3.55 8.94
C ASP A 137 10.02 -3.97 7.59
N VAL A 138 10.88 -4.08 6.59
CA VAL A 138 10.51 -4.72 5.33
C VAL A 138 10.61 -6.24 5.47
N PRO A 139 9.93 -7.02 4.59
CA PRO A 139 10.04 -8.46 4.57
C PRO A 139 11.50 -8.94 4.51
N GLN A 140 11.84 -9.98 5.26
CA GLN A 140 13.20 -10.56 5.26
C GLN A 140 13.61 -10.96 3.85
N VAL A 141 12.67 -11.51 3.08
CA VAL A 141 12.92 -12.00 1.73
C VAL A 141 13.40 -10.91 0.77
N ILE A 142 13.05 -9.63 0.96
CA ILE A 142 13.52 -8.56 0.05
C ILE A 142 14.95 -8.09 0.38
N LYS A 143 15.51 -8.49 1.53
CA LYS A 143 16.86 -8.11 1.97
C LYS A 143 17.94 -9.03 1.39
N LEU A 144 17.55 -10.14 0.78
CA LEU A 144 18.43 -11.27 0.47
C LEU A 144 18.57 -11.47 -1.05
N GLU A 145 19.78 -11.38 -1.61
CA GLU A 145 20.04 -11.66 -3.03
C GLU A 145 19.83 -13.14 -3.38
N THR A 146 20.07 -14.03 -2.42
CA THR A 146 19.85 -15.47 -2.51
C THR A 146 19.07 -15.96 -1.29
N VAL A 147 18.35 -17.05 -1.45
CA VAL A 147 17.60 -17.72 -0.37
C VAL A 147 18.02 -19.17 -0.30
N ASN A 148 17.97 -19.78 0.89
CA ASN A 148 18.18 -21.20 1.05
C ASN A 148 16.84 -21.95 0.89
N ILE A 149 16.77 -22.91 -0.02
CA ILE A 149 15.55 -23.70 -0.30
C ILE A 149 15.88 -25.18 -0.46
N ARG A 150 14.87 -26.03 -0.30
CA ARG A 150 14.95 -27.43 -0.74
C ARG A 150 15.16 -27.48 -2.26
N LEU A 151 16.24 -28.13 -2.69
CA LEU A 151 16.58 -28.31 -4.10
C LEU A 151 16.06 -29.65 -4.65
N PRO A 152 15.89 -29.77 -5.98
CA PRO A 152 15.63 -31.05 -6.61
C PRO A 152 16.80 -32.03 -6.41
N GLY A 153 16.50 -33.27 -6.02
CA GLY A 153 17.47 -34.33 -5.84
C GLY A 153 17.18 -35.21 -4.62
N PRO A 154 18.00 -36.26 -4.43
CA PRO A 154 17.78 -37.22 -3.35
C PRO A 154 18.03 -36.57 -1.98
N HIS A 155 17.35 -37.09 -0.95
CA HIS A 155 17.54 -36.73 0.46
C HIS A 155 17.15 -35.29 0.87
N ARG A 156 16.33 -34.58 0.08
CA ARG A 156 15.79 -33.26 0.43
C ARG A 156 16.89 -32.25 0.81
N THR A 157 17.98 -32.22 0.05
CA THR A 157 19.08 -31.29 0.29
C THR A 157 18.63 -29.84 0.13
N GLU A 158 19.08 -28.98 1.03
CA GLU A 158 18.91 -27.53 0.89
C GLU A 158 20.13 -26.91 0.20
N GLY A 159 19.91 -25.79 -0.48
CA GLY A 159 20.99 -24.98 -1.03
C GLY A 159 20.54 -23.59 -1.44
N GLU A 160 21.53 -22.73 -1.71
CA GLU A 160 21.30 -21.36 -2.13
C GLU A 160 20.67 -21.28 -3.53
N TYR A 161 19.71 -20.38 -3.67
CA TYR A 161 18.99 -20.12 -4.91
C TYR A 161 18.79 -18.61 -5.12
N PRO A 162 18.93 -18.09 -6.36
CA PRO A 162 18.70 -16.67 -6.66
C PRO A 162 17.28 -16.20 -6.32
N ASN A 163 17.16 -14.98 -5.78
CA ASN A 163 15.89 -14.46 -5.29
C ASN A 163 15.33 -13.31 -6.15
N ALA A 164 14.22 -13.56 -6.85
CA ALA A 164 13.54 -12.54 -7.65
C ALA A 164 12.71 -11.53 -6.81
N PHE A 165 12.52 -11.74 -5.50
CA PHE A 165 12.01 -10.70 -4.63
C PHE A 165 13.02 -9.59 -4.35
N TYR A 166 14.32 -9.86 -4.51
CA TYR A 166 15.37 -8.87 -4.25
C TYR A 166 15.34 -7.74 -5.26
N GLN A 167 15.17 -8.04 -6.54
CA GLN A 167 15.00 -7.04 -7.58
C GLN A 167 14.44 -7.70 -8.85
N PHE A 168 13.63 -6.95 -9.60
CA PHE A 168 13.34 -7.30 -10.99
C PHE A 168 14.50 -6.86 -11.88
N THR A 169 14.91 -7.72 -12.81
CA THR A 169 15.88 -7.37 -13.84
C THR A 169 15.40 -7.93 -15.17
N MET A 170 15.33 -7.06 -16.17
CA MET A 170 14.92 -7.44 -17.51
C MET A 170 15.69 -8.68 -18.01
N PRO A 171 15.02 -9.63 -18.69
CA PRO A 171 15.67 -10.79 -19.28
C PRO A 171 16.86 -10.40 -20.15
N GLY A 172 18.02 -11.01 -19.89
CA GLY A 172 19.27 -10.68 -20.58
C GLY A 172 19.85 -9.31 -20.23
N ARG A 173 19.38 -8.66 -19.16
CA ARG A 173 19.79 -7.33 -18.67
C ARG A 173 19.70 -6.23 -19.73
N ILE A 174 18.77 -6.37 -20.68
CA ILE A 174 18.51 -5.31 -21.66
C ILE A 174 17.77 -4.15 -20.98
N PRO A 175 18.10 -2.89 -21.28
CA PRO A 175 17.34 -1.75 -20.76
C PRO A 175 15.86 -1.81 -21.16
N MET A 176 14.98 -1.32 -20.28
CA MET A 176 13.59 -1.07 -20.66
C MET A 176 13.56 -0.05 -21.81
N GLY A 177 12.79 -0.36 -22.87
CA GLY A 177 12.79 0.45 -24.10
C GLY A 177 13.95 0.17 -25.08
N HIS A 178 14.79 -0.83 -24.83
CA HIS A 178 15.84 -1.23 -25.78
C HIS A 178 15.24 -1.57 -27.15
N LYS A 179 15.94 -1.21 -28.24
CA LYS A 179 15.45 -1.39 -29.62
C LYS A 179 15.06 -2.82 -30.00
N SER A 180 15.58 -3.84 -29.31
CA SER A 180 15.21 -5.25 -29.54
C SER A 180 13.79 -5.59 -29.07
N LEU A 181 13.24 -4.80 -28.15
CA LEU A 181 11.86 -4.92 -27.68
C LEU A 181 10.86 -4.34 -28.70
N ALA A 182 11.35 -3.72 -29.77
CA ALA A 182 10.52 -3.29 -30.88
C ALA A 182 9.63 -4.43 -31.33
N SER A 183 8.34 -4.15 -31.47
CA SER A 183 7.47 -5.08 -32.18
C SER A 183 7.96 -5.22 -33.63
N LYS A 184 7.94 -6.47 -34.13
CA LYS A 184 8.17 -6.73 -35.56
C LYS A 184 6.98 -6.28 -36.41
N ASP A 185 5.81 -6.07 -35.79
CA ASP A 185 4.65 -5.53 -36.47
C ASP A 185 4.84 -4.04 -36.73
N LYS A 186 4.55 -3.61 -37.96
CA LYS A 186 4.61 -2.21 -38.40
C LYS A 186 3.59 -1.30 -37.69
N ASN A 187 2.90 -1.77 -36.66
CA ASN A 187 2.03 -0.94 -35.85
C ASN A 187 2.89 -0.24 -34.78
N PRO A 188 3.17 1.06 -34.91
CA PRO A 188 3.96 1.80 -33.93
C PRO A 188 3.34 1.80 -32.53
N LYS A 189 2.08 1.34 -32.38
CA LYS A 189 1.34 1.26 -31.11
C LYS A 189 1.38 -0.12 -30.45
N THR A 190 2.00 -1.12 -31.07
CA THR A 190 2.39 -2.37 -30.39
C THR A 190 3.88 -2.35 -30.02
N ASP A 191 4.54 -1.21 -30.17
CA ASP A 191 5.94 -1.05 -29.84
C ASP A 191 6.13 -1.06 -28.32
N LEU A 192 6.79 -2.10 -27.78
CA LEU A 192 7.14 -2.16 -26.36
C LEU A 192 8.19 -1.09 -25.96
N ARG A 193 8.61 -0.23 -26.91
CA ARG A 193 9.53 0.90 -26.73
C ARG A 193 8.85 2.26 -26.65
N ILE A 194 7.54 2.38 -26.39
CA ILE A 194 6.90 3.68 -26.14
C ILE A 194 7.30 4.21 -24.74
N THR A 195 8.61 4.39 -24.56
CA THR A 195 9.28 5.29 -23.63
C THR A 195 10.12 6.23 -24.49
N GLY A 196 9.40 7.04 -25.26
CA GLY A 196 9.97 8.06 -26.14
C GLY A 196 10.10 9.42 -25.47
N SER A 197 10.68 9.49 -24.28
CA SER A 197 11.25 10.73 -23.75
C SER A 197 12.38 10.35 -22.80
N LYS A 198 13.53 11.01 -22.94
CA LYS A 198 14.78 10.68 -22.25
C LYS A 198 14.59 10.71 -20.73
N VAL A 199 14.33 9.56 -20.13
CA VAL A 199 14.77 9.25 -18.77
C VAL A 199 15.77 8.14 -18.97
N ASP A 200 17.02 8.36 -18.57
CA ASP A 200 18.08 7.37 -18.68
C ASP A 200 17.68 6.17 -17.81
N LEU A 201 17.12 5.14 -18.44
CA LEU A 201 16.61 3.92 -17.82
C LEU A 201 17.79 2.97 -17.52
N SER A 202 18.62 3.39 -16.60
CA SER A 202 19.36 2.48 -15.73
C SER A 202 19.05 2.93 -14.30
N VAL A 203 18.14 2.21 -13.64
CA VAL A 203 18.02 2.06 -12.18
C VAL A 203 18.16 3.35 -11.34
N ALA A 204 17.14 3.69 -10.54
CA ALA A 204 17.31 4.59 -9.40
C ALA A 204 16.26 4.33 -8.31
N THR A 205 16.55 4.48 -7.01
CA THR A 205 16.71 5.75 -6.24
C THR A 205 18.07 6.03 -5.55
N TYR A 206 18.30 7.27 -5.07
CA TYR A 206 19.59 7.82 -4.58
C TYR A 206 19.99 7.41 -3.12
N THR A 207 21.22 7.58 -2.59
CA THR A 207 22.32 8.57 -2.78
C THR A 207 23.72 7.97 -2.48
N VAL A 208 24.73 8.29 -3.30
CA VAL A 208 26.20 8.19 -3.08
C VAL A 208 26.85 6.79 -2.92
N SER A 209 26.90 5.98 -3.99
CA SER A 209 28.04 5.09 -4.35
C SER A 209 27.76 4.44 -5.72
N GLY A 210 28.81 4.02 -6.45
CA GLY A 210 28.71 3.43 -7.80
C GLY A 210 28.04 2.06 -7.92
N GLU A 211 27.25 1.63 -6.93
CA GLU A 211 26.55 0.33 -6.91
C GLU A 211 25.17 0.36 -7.61
N TRP A 212 24.65 1.56 -7.91
CA TRP A 212 23.25 1.75 -8.33
C TRP A 212 23.01 1.68 -9.84
N THR A 213 24.04 1.53 -10.67
CA THR A 213 23.84 1.12 -12.07
C THR A 213 23.34 -0.34 -12.20
N GLU A 214 23.08 -1.05 -11.08
CA GLU A 214 22.81 -2.50 -11.04
C GLU A 214 21.41 -2.96 -10.55
N GLY A 215 20.52 -2.08 -10.06
CA GLY A 215 19.11 -2.44 -9.79
C GLY A 215 18.71 -2.69 -8.33
N LYS A 216 19.61 -2.45 -7.37
CA LYS A 216 19.49 -2.97 -6.00
C LYS A 216 18.47 -2.20 -5.13
N GLN A 217 17.68 -2.93 -4.35
CA GLN A 217 16.72 -2.39 -3.38
C GLN A 217 17.41 -1.76 -2.17
N ASN A 218 17.10 -0.51 -1.84
CA ASN A 218 17.56 0.14 -0.60
C ASN A 218 16.56 -0.05 0.53
N TRP A 219 16.44 -1.29 0.99
CA TRP A 219 15.56 -1.64 2.09
C TRP A 219 15.82 -0.83 3.37
N LYS A 220 17.06 -0.39 3.62
CA LYS A 220 17.39 0.45 4.79
C LYS A 220 16.67 1.79 4.74
N SER A 221 16.59 2.40 3.55
CA SER A 221 15.83 3.64 3.35
C SER A 221 14.33 3.41 3.55
N ILE A 222 13.79 2.30 3.05
CA ILE A 222 12.38 1.95 3.26
C ILE A 222 12.08 1.80 4.75
N VAL A 223 12.90 1.04 5.48
CA VAL A 223 12.79 0.89 6.94
C VAL A 223 12.88 2.24 7.65
N ALA A 224 13.75 3.14 7.20
CA ALA A 224 13.87 4.48 7.78
C ALA A 224 12.60 5.33 7.53
N MET A 225 11.96 5.23 6.36
CA MET A 225 10.68 5.90 6.07
C MET A 225 9.52 5.35 6.90
N LEU A 226 9.50 4.04 7.18
CA LEU A 226 8.45 3.39 7.97
C LEU A 226 8.49 3.75 9.46
N ARG A 227 9.64 4.22 9.97
CA ARG A 227 9.83 4.45 11.40
C ARG A 227 9.09 5.69 11.86
N ASP A 228 8.48 5.58 13.03
CA ASP A 228 8.11 6.76 13.80
C ASP A 228 9.39 7.49 14.26
N TYR A 229 9.48 8.80 14.08
CA TYR A 229 10.65 9.58 14.51
C TYR A 229 10.67 9.73 16.04
N PRO A 230 11.78 9.44 16.74
CA PRO A 230 11.84 9.62 18.19
C PRO A 230 11.76 11.10 18.56
N PHE A 231 11.09 11.42 19.67
CA PHE A 231 11.02 12.80 20.18
C PHE A 231 12.41 13.30 20.59
N ASP A 232 13.15 12.49 21.37
CA ASP A 232 14.56 12.69 21.66
C ASP A 232 15.37 11.47 21.20
N LYS A 233 16.31 11.69 20.26
CA LYS A 233 17.21 10.66 19.75
C LYS A 233 18.13 10.07 20.83
N GLY A 234 18.39 10.81 21.91
CA GLY A 234 19.24 10.40 23.02
C GLY A 234 18.54 9.57 24.09
N ASP A 235 17.21 9.69 24.22
CA ASP A 235 16.41 8.90 25.17
C ASP A 235 15.38 8.02 24.44
N PRO A 236 15.61 6.70 24.32
CA PRO A 236 14.66 5.77 23.71
C PRO A 236 13.33 5.65 24.47
N ARG A 237 13.23 6.22 25.68
CA ARG A 237 11.98 6.28 26.47
C ARG A 237 11.15 7.51 26.15
N SER A 238 11.65 8.44 25.33
CA SER A 238 10.98 9.70 24.97
C SER A 238 9.77 9.55 24.04
N GLY A 239 9.48 8.32 23.59
CA GLY A 239 8.40 8.05 22.65
C GLY A 239 8.68 8.59 21.24
N ASN A 240 7.70 8.42 20.35
CA ASN A 240 7.83 8.82 18.95
C ASN A 240 6.81 9.90 18.55
N MET A 241 7.24 10.80 17.66
CA MET A 241 6.49 11.92 17.12
C MET A 241 5.80 11.63 15.77
N GLY A 242 6.22 10.59 15.04
CA GLY A 242 5.60 10.23 13.76
C GLY A 242 4.15 9.73 13.90
N ALA A 243 3.30 10.02 12.92
CA ALA A 243 1.98 9.40 12.79
C ALA A 243 2.18 7.90 12.63
N SER A 244 1.61 7.17 13.58
CA SER A 244 1.73 5.74 13.64
C SER A 244 0.98 5.10 12.47
N LEU A 245 1.74 4.41 11.61
CA LEU A 245 1.20 3.61 10.49
C LEU A 245 0.16 2.58 10.96
N ARG A 246 0.34 2.03 12.17
CA ARG A 246 -0.65 1.21 12.88
C ARG A 246 -1.98 1.95 13.05
N ASP A 247 -1.93 3.20 13.52
CA ASP A 247 -3.13 3.98 13.81
C ASP A 247 -3.88 4.38 12.54
N ALA A 248 -3.14 4.79 11.50
CA ALA A 248 -3.71 5.07 10.19
C ALA A 248 -4.44 3.84 9.65
N PHE A 249 -3.79 2.66 9.68
CA PHE A 249 -4.41 1.40 9.28
C PHE A 249 -5.68 1.10 10.09
N TYR A 250 -5.63 1.25 11.42
CA TYR A 250 -6.79 1.00 12.28
C TYR A 250 -7.96 1.93 12.00
N ARG A 251 -7.71 3.21 11.76
CA ARG A 251 -8.75 4.22 11.49
C ARG A 251 -9.43 4.03 10.13
N LEU A 252 -8.72 3.51 9.13
CA LEU A 252 -9.37 3.14 7.87
C LEU A 252 -10.43 2.07 8.05
N LEU A 253 -10.24 1.16 9.02
CA LEU A 253 -11.22 0.11 9.33
C LEU A 253 -12.50 0.64 9.98
N THR A 254 -12.51 1.88 10.47
CA THR A 254 -13.69 2.53 11.05
C THR A 254 -14.46 3.39 10.05
N ILE A 255 -14.00 3.50 8.80
CA ILE A 255 -14.74 4.19 7.74
C ILE A 255 -15.90 3.31 7.31
N GLU A 256 -17.13 3.83 7.28
CA GLU A 256 -18.32 3.03 6.97
C GLU A 256 -18.73 3.07 5.49
N LYS A 257 -18.58 4.25 4.86
CA LYS A 257 -18.98 4.44 3.46
C LYS A 257 -17.94 3.84 2.50
N PHE A 258 -18.38 3.05 1.54
CA PHE A 258 -17.47 2.37 0.61
C PHE A 258 -16.62 3.35 -0.20
N GLU A 259 -17.22 4.40 -0.76
CA GLU A 259 -16.53 5.35 -1.63
C GLU A 259 -15.49 6.17 -0.85
N ASP A 260 -15.76 6.47 0.43
CA ASP A 260 -14.79 7.09 1.36
C ASP A 260 -13.63 6.16 1.68
N PHE A 261 -13.91 4.87 1.92
CA PHE A 261 -12.87 3.89 2.18
C PHE A 261 -12.02 3.63 0.92
N ALA A 262 -12.64 3.49 -0.24
CA ALA A 262 -11.99 3.03 -1.45
C ALA A 262 -11.09 4.08 -2.10
N SER A 263 -11.52 5.35 -2.16
CA SER A 263 -10.83 6.36 -2.96
C SER A 263 -10.44 7.61 -2.17
N LYS A 264 -9.25 8.14 -2.50
CA LYS A 264 -8.77 9.44 -2.00
C LYS A 264 -9.47 10.64 -2.63
N ARG A 265 -10.30 10.42 -3.66
CA ARG A 265 -11.03 11.50 -4.33
C ARG A 265 -12.08 12.08 -3.39
N PHE A 266 -12.19 13.39 -3.38
CA PHE A 266 -13.24 14.10 -2.67
C PHE A 266 -14.51 14.18 -3.53
N PRO A 267 -15.72 13.99 -2.97
CA PRO A 267 -16.97 14.16 -3.73
C PRO A 267 -17.11 15.56 -4.34
N ASP A 268 -17.47 15.62 -5.63
CA ASP A 268 -17.76 16.87 -6.35
C ASP A 268 -18.96 17.64 -5.75
N GLY A 269 -19.08 18.92 -6.10
CA GLY A 269 -20.16 19.82 -5.63
C GLY A 269 -19.78 20.74 -4.47
N VAL A 270 -18.50 20.74 -4.07
CA VAL A 270 -17.96 21.61 -3.01
C VAL A 270 -16.86 22.50 -3.60
N ASP A 271 -17.23 23.67 -4.09
CA ASP A 271 -16.33 24.58 -4.82
C ASP A 271 -15.34 25.32 -3.91
N LYS A 272 -15.62 25.42 -2.60
CA LYS A 272 -14.79 26.15 -1.63
C LYS A 272 -14.21 25.23 -0.57
N VAL A 273 -12.92 25.37 -0.27
CA VAL A 273 -12.23 24.65 0.81
C VAL A 273 -12.96 24.80 2.16
N GLU A 274 -13.54 25.98 2.43
CA GLU A 274 -14.31 26.30 3.63
C GLU A 274 -15.59 25.45 3.82
N GLN A 275 -16.15 24.92 2.72
CA GLN A 275 -17.29 23.99 2.75
C GLN A 275 -16.84 22.53 2.89
N VAL A 276 -15.59 22.24 2.53
CA VAL A 276 -14.96 20.94 2.75
C VAL A 276 -14.74 20.77 4.25
N GLU A 277 -14.10 21.74 4.91
CA GLU A 277 -13.61 21.73 6.31
C GLU A 277 -14.62 21.31 7.43
N LYS A 278 -15.91 21.15 7.14
CA LYS A 278 -16.97 20.88 8.15
C LYS A 278 -17.92 19.73 7.84
N ARG A 279 -17.56 18.80 6.96
CA ARG A 279 -18.35 17.57 6.75
C ARG A 279 -18.03 16.53 7.82
N ALA A 280 -18.85 16.49 8.87
CA ALA A 280 -18.79 15.45 9.90
C ALA A 280 -19.15 14.05 9.35
N ASP A 281 -19.80 14.03 8.19
CA ASP A 281 -20.29 12.86 7.46
C ASP A 281 -19.30 12.32 6.41
N TYR A 282 -18.06 12.86 6.35
CA TYR A 282 -17.05 12.45 5.37
C TYR A 282 -15.74 11.99 6.03
N ALA A 283 -15.22 10.85 5.59
CA ALA A 283 -13.87 10.44 5.94
C ALA A 283 -12.84 11.01 4.96
N TYR A 284 -11.89 11.78 5.48
CA TYR A 284 -10.80 12.40 4.70
C TYR A 284 -9.65 11.46 4.40
N ASP A 285 -9.68 10.26 4.97
CA ASP A 285 -8.70 9.22 4.78
C ASP A 285 -9.31 8.12 3.91
N SER A 286 -8.46 7.33 3.26
CA SER A 286 -8.90 6.21 2.41
C SER A 286 -7.81 5.15 2.30
N ALA A 287 -8.20 3.94 1.91
CA ALA A 287 -7.27 2.87 1.55
C ALA A 287 -6.28 3.32 0.47
N GLU A 288 -6.76 4.10 -0.52
CA GLU A 288 -5.93 4.65 -1.59
C GLU A 288 -4.90 5.67 -1.06
N HIS A 289 -5.29 6.53 -0.13
CA HIS A 289 -4.37 7.49 0.49
C HIS A 289 -3.21 6.80 1.21
N LEU A 290 -3.51 5.83 2.07
CA LEU A 290 -2.47 5.12 2.83
C LEU A 290 -1.60 4.24 1.91
N HIS A 291 -2.18 3.69 0.85
CA HIS A 291 -1.46 3.04 -0.25
C HIS A 291 -0.44 3.99 -0.90
N ASP A 292 -0.83 5.22 -1.24
CA ASP A 292 0.07 6.18 -1.88
C ASP A 292 1.29 6.50 -1.00
N VAL A 293 1.08 6.67 0.31
CA VAL A 293 2.17 6.90 1.27
C VAL A 293 3.17 5.73 1.24
N MET A 294 2.70 4.49 1.14
CA MET A 294 3.56 3.32 1.04
C MET A 294 4.34 3.27 -0.28
N HIS A 295 3.75 3.72 -1.39
CA HIS A 295 4.45 3.92 -2.66
C HIS A 295 5.61 4.91 -2.54
N LEU A 296 5.40 6.03 -1.83
CA LEU A 296 6.48 6.96 -1.50
C LEU A 296 7.55 6.33 -0.61
N PHE A 297 7.17 5.60 0.44
CA PHE A 297 8.12 5.03 1.39
C PHE A 297 9.02 3.97 0.75
N CYS A 298 8.47 3.18 -0.17
CA CYS A 298 9.21 2.17 -0.90
C CYS A 298 10.02 2.77 -2.05
N GLY A 299 9.49 3.77 -2.74
CA GLY A 299 10.11 4.36 -3.92
C GLY A 299 11.10 5.48 -3.61
N GLY A 300 10.92 6.20 -2.52
CA GLY A 300 11.69 7.40 -2.19
C GLY A 300 11.35 8.61 -3.05
N PHE A 301 11.97 9.75 -2.71
CA PHE A 301 11.75 11.03 -3.36
C PHE A 301 12.55 11.17 -4.67
N PRO A 302 12.09 12.03 -5.60
CA PRO A 302 12.88 12.41 -6.76
C PRO A 302 14.19 13.09 -6.34
N THR A 303 15.25 12.83 -7.08
CA THR A 303 16.54 13.48 -6.85
C THR A 303 16.51 14.92 -7.32
N PRO A 304 17.43 15.78 -6.84
CA PRO A 304 17.71 17.01 -7.53
C PRO A 304 18.00 16.74 -9.01
N PRO A 305 17.46 17.55 -9.94
CA PRO A 305 17.68 17.34 -11.36
C PRO A 305 19.16 17.52 -11.72
N ASP A 306 19.65 16.69 -12.64
CA ASP A 306 20.98 16.82 -13.21
C ASP A 306 21.11 18.09 -14.08
N LYS A 307 22.30 18.34 -14.66
CA LYS A 307 22.55 19.48 -15.55
C LYS A 307 21.67 19.51 -16.80
N LYS A 308 21.01 18.41 -17.14
CA LYS A 308 20.09 18.26 -18.27
C LYS A 308 18.62 18.33 -17.83
N GLY A 309 18.35 18.55 -16.55
CA GLY A 309 17.01 18.63 -15.99
C GLY A 309 16.40 17.28 -15.59
N ASN A 310 17.15 16.18 -15.63
CA ASN A 310 16.63 14.85 -15.29
C ASN A 310 16.74 14.60 -13.80
N ALA A 311 15.63 14.30 -13.15
CA ALA A 311 15.60 13.73 -11.80
C ALA A 311 15.49 12.21 -11.90
N LEU A 312 16.16 11.50 -11.00
CA LEU A 312 15.98 10.07 -10.85
C LEU A 312 14.93 9.76 -9.76
N LEU A 313 14.27 8.62 -9.87
CA LEU A 313 13.18 8.21 -8.98
C LEU A 313 13.05 6.69 -8.97
N GLY A 314 12.46 6.18 -7.89
CA GLY A 314 12.22 4.76 -7.64
C GLY A 314 10.97 4.30 -8.37
N HIS A 315 10.96 3.02 -8.74
CA HIS A 315 9.81 2.44 -9.42
C HIS A 315 8.55 2.60 -8.56
N MET A 316 8.64 2.24 -7.28
CA MET A 316 7.50 2.30 -6.36
C MET A 316 6.89 3.69 -6.20
N SER A 317 7.62 4.80 -6.37
CA SER A 317 7.06 6.15 -6.29
C SER A 317 6.62 6.72 -7.64
N HIS A 318 6.71 5.93 -8.71
CA HIS A 318 6.31 6.31 -10.06
C HIS A 318 5.20 5.39 -10.60
N VAL A 319 3.95 5.87 -10.60
CA VAL A 319 2.74 5.11 -11.00
C VAL A 319 2.97 4.22 -12.23
N PRO A 320 3.51 4.70 -13.37
CA PRO A 320 3.60 3.90 -14.58
C PRO A 320 4.60 2.74 -14.49
N MET A 321 5.44 2.72 -13.45
CA MET A 321 6.56 1.79 -13.30
C MET A 321 6.55 0.99 -11.98
N ALA A 322 5.65 1.31 -11.04
CA ALA A 322 5.65 0.72 -9.70
C ALA A 322 5.51 -0.81 -9.70
N ALA A 323 4.63 -1.35 -10.55
CA ALA A 323 4.37 -2.80 -10.63
C ALA A 323 5.55 -3.66 -11.10
N PHE A 324 6.63 -3.06 -11.62
CA PHE A 324 7.84 -3.81 -11.95
C PHE A 324 8.64 -4.21 -10.71
N ASP A 325 8.48 -3.47 -9.60
CA ASP A 325 9.15 -3.77 -8.35
C ASP A 325 8.49 -4.98 -7.65
N PRO A 326 9.24 -6.02 -7.24
CA PRO A 326 8.65 -7.14 -6.51
C PRO A 326 7.89 -6.76 -5.23
N ILE A 327 8.28 -5.68 -4.54
CA ILE A 327 7.62 -5.24 -3.30
C ILE A 327 6.20 -4.70 -3.54
N PHE A 328 5.90 -4.25 -4.77
CA PHE A 328 4.56 -3.81 -5.19
C PHE A 328 3.50 -4.86 -4.85
N TRP A 329 3.78 -6.11 -5.20
CA TRP A 329 2.82 -7.20 -5.06
C TRP A 329 2.58 -7.57 -3.60
N LEU A 330 3.62 -7.48 -2.76
CA LEU A 330 3.50 -7.67 -1.30
C LEU A 330 2.68 -6.55 -0.67
N HIS A 331 2.89 -5.30 -1.13
CA HIS A 331 2.13 -4.13 -0.70
C HIS A 331 0.64 -4.26 -1.08
N HIS A 332 0.34 -4.52 -2.36
CA HIS A 332 -1.04 -4.64 -2.84
C HIS A 332 -1.78 -5.86 -2.26
N CYS A 333 -1.07 -6.93 -1.90
CA CYS A 333 -1.67 -8.03 -1.16
C CYS A 333 -2.13 -7.60 0.25
N ASN A 334 -1.42 -6.68 0.91
CA ASN A 334 -1.88 -6.12 2.19
C ASN A 334 -2.97 -5.05 2.02
N VAL A 335 -3.01 -4.32 0.90
CA VAL A 335 -4.14 -3.44 0.55
C VAL A 335 -5.41 -4.27 0.32
N ASP A 336 -5.28 -5.41 -0.38
CA ASP A 336 -6.37 -6.36 -0.56
C ASP A 336 -6.85 -6.95 0.77
N ARG A 337 -5.92 -7.27 1.67
CA ARG A 337 -6.21 -7.67 3.05
C ARG A 337 -6.97 -6.59 3.82
N LEU A 338 -6.52 -5.34 3.75
CA LEU A 338 -7.19 -4.20 4.38
C LEU A 338 -8.64 -4.11 3.91
N PHE A 339 -8.87 -4.25 2.59
CA PHE A 339 -10.21 -4.27 2.04
C PHE A 339 -11.03 -5.47 2.54
N ALA A 340 -10.47 -6.68 2.58
CA ALA A 340 -11.18 -7.86 3.10
C ALA A 340 -11.56 -7.71 4.59
N ILE A 341 -10.69 -7.12 5.43
CA ILE A 341 -11.00 -6.82 6.83
C ILE A 341 -12.15 -5.82 6.90
N TRP A 342 -12.06 -4.72 6.15
CA TRP A 342 -13.10 -3.69 6.10
C TRP A 342 -14.47 -4.26 5.72
N GLN A 343 -14.53 -5.18 4.75
CA GLN A 343 -15.77 -5.83 4.33
C GLN A 343 -16.42 -6.68 5.43
N VAL A 344 -15.63 -7.31 6.30
CA VAL A 344 -16.14 -8.06 7.46
C VAL A 344 -16.73 -7.10 8.49
N LEU A 345 -16.06 -5.99 8.77
CA LEU A 345 -16.49 -5.00 9.78
C LEU A 345 -17.73 -4.22 9.33
N ASN A 346 -17.82 -3.87 8.06
CA ASN A 346 -18.88 -3.01 7.53
C ASN A 346 -20.04 -3.77 6.86
N LYS A 347 -20.12 -5.09 7.02
CA LYS A 347 -21.13 -5.92 6.36
C LYS A 347 -22.57 -5.48 6.64
N LYS A 348 -22.84 -4.92 7.82
CA LYS A 348 -24.19 -4.47 8.22
C LYS A 348 -24.59 -3.14 7.58
N ASN A 349 -23.63 -2.28 7.25
CA ASN A 349 -23.81 -0.95 6.66
C ASN A 349 -23.30 -0.93 5.21
N ASP A 350 -23.70 -1.93 4.43
CA ASP A 350 -23.19 -2.18 3.08
C ASP A 350 -23.71 -1.13 2.07
N THR A 351 -22.91 -0.10 1.83
CA THR A 351 -23.16 1.00 0.86
C THR A 351 -22.54 0.72 -0.51
N TRP A 352 -22.32 -0.54 -0.85
CA TRP A 352 -21.62 -0.98 -2.07
C TRP A 352 -22.22 -0.41 -3.37
N PHE A 353 -21.55 0.58 -3.97
CA PHE A 353 -21.95 1.25 -5.21
C PHE A 353 -23.43 1.63 -5.21
N ASP A 354 -23.83 2.47 -4.25
CA ASP A 354 -25.23 2.86 -4.12
C ASP A 354 -25.71 3.86 -5.21
N GLY A 355 -24.80 4.26 -6.11
CA GLY A 355 -25.06 5.13 -7.26
C GLY A 355 -25.39 6.58 -6.87
N SER A 356 -25.19 6.95 -5.60
CA SER A 356 -25.55 8.24 -5.05
C SER A 356 -24.36 9.19 -4.90
N ASP A 357 -23.14 8.72 -5.15
CA ASP A 357 -21.91 9.48 -4.93
C ASP A 357 -21.38 10.04 -6.24
N SER A 358 -20.95 11.31 -6.25
CA SER A 358 -20.35 11.91 -7.44
C SER A 358 -19.02 11.25 -7.82
N ARG A 359 -18.38 10.52 -6.89
CA ARG A 359 -17.20 9.71 -7.18
C ARG A 359 -17.50 8.44 -7.95
N ASP A 360 -18.74 8.17 -8.29
CA ASP A 360 -19.07 7.13 -9.25
C ASP A 360 -18.65 7.55 -10.68
N GLU A 361 -18.46 8.85 -10.96
CA GLU A 361 -17.92 9.30 -12.26
C GLU A 361 -16.39 9.09 -12.37
N ASP A 362 -15.91 8.00 -12.98
CA ASP A 362 -14.49 7.63 -13.06
C ASP A 362 -13.61 8.69 -13.75
N PRO A 363 -12.38 8.95 -13.27
CA PRO A 363 -11.43 9.85 -13.94
C PRO A 363 -10.98 9.36 -15.33
N GLY A 364 -11.20 8.08 -15.64
CA GLY A 364 -10.81 7.43 -16.88
C GLY A 364 -9.43 6.79 -16.80
N ASN A 365 -9.24 5.72 -17.56
CA ASN A 365 -7.96 5.01 -17.69
C ASN A 365 -7.84 4.42 -19.10
N TYR A 366 -6.99 3.41 -19.32
CA TYR A 366 -6.89 2.74 -20.61
C TYR A 366 -8.20 2.02 -20.99
N GLY A 367 -8.83 1.36 -20.02
CA GLY A 367 -10.04 0.55 -20.15
C GLY A 367 -11.35 1.35 -20.14
N LEU A 368 -11.40 2.44 -19.38
CA LEU A 368 -12.60 3.24 -19.12
C LEU A 368 -12.43 4.68 -19.61
N PRO A 369 -13.45 5.30 -20.22
CA PRO A 369 -13.42 6.72 -20.55
C PRO A 369 -13.64 7.57 -19.30
N THR A 370 -13.08 8.80 -19.28
CA THR A 370 -13.39 9.80 -18.25
C THR A 370 -14.89 10.11 -18.19
N GLY A 371 -15.45 10.11 -16.97
CA GLY A 371 -16.87 10.29 -16.69
C GLY A 371 -17.71 9.03 -16.90
N ASN A 372 -17.10 7.85 -16.94
CA ASN A 372 -17.85 6.60 -16.81
C ASN A 372 -18.56 6.60 -15.46
N LEU A 373 -19.84 6.25 -15.39
CA LEU A 373 -20.50 6.02 -14.11
C LEU A 373 -20.21 4.57 -13.71
N ASP A 374 -19.34 4.40 -12.73
CA ASP A 374 -18.87 3.10 -12.27
C ASP A 374 -19.99 2.33 -11.57
N GLU A 375 -20.23 1.12 -12.05
CA GLU A 375 -21.23 0.20 -11.51
C GLU A 375 -20.58 -1.10 -11.03
N PRO A 376 -21.20 -1.87 -10.10
CA PRO A 376 -20.65 -3.15 -9.63
C PRO A 376 -20.33 -4.17 -10.72
N ASP A 377 -21.10 -4.12 -11.81
CA ASP A 377 -21.01 -5.05 -12.93
C ASP A 377 -20.21 -4.49 -14.11
N ASP A 378 -19.57 -3.33 -13.94
CA ASP A 378 -18.61 -2.83 -14.91
C ASP A 378 -17.39 -3.74 -15.02
N PHE A 379 -16.85 -3.80 -16.24
CA PHE A 379 -15.72 -4.66 -16.54
C PHE A 379 -14.43 -4.13 -15.93
N LEU A 380 -13.84 -4.92 -15.04
CA LEU A 380 -12.49 -4.72 -14.52
C LEU A 380 -11.46 -5.13 -15.59
N ARG A 381 -11.36 -4.32 -16.65
CA ARG A 381 -10.45 -4.59 -17.77
C ARG A 381 -8.99 -4.52 -17.31
N PRO A 382 -8.11 -5.38 -17.83
CA PRO A 382 -8.32 -6.35 -18.91
C PRO A 382 -8.60 -7.78 -18.43
N PHE A 383 -9.08 -7.98 -17.20
CA PHE A 383 -9.10 -9.30 -16.57
C PHE A 383 -10.28 -10.14 -17.04
N HIS A 384 -10.03 -11.19 -17.83
CA HIS A 384 -11.06 -12.17 -18.21
C HIS A 384 -11.22 -13.26 -17.14
N LYS A 385 -12.45 -13.60 -16.78
CA LYS A 385 -12.79 -14.69 -15.83
C LYS A 385 -13.07 -16.03 -16.49
N SER A 386 -13.29 -16.06 -17.81
CA SER A 386 -13.61 -17.27 -18.55
C SER A 386 -13.15 -17.25 -20.01
N ALA A 387 -13.06 -18.44 -20.61
CA ALA A 387 -12.57 -18.65 -21.98
C ALA A 387 -13.48 -18.05 -23.08
N ASP A 388 -14.72 -17.69 -22.74
CA ASP A 388 -15.64 -16.99 -23.64
C ASP A 388 -15.34 -15.47 -23.75
N GLY A 389 -14.36 -14.97 -22.98
CA GLY A 389 -13.96 -13.57 -22.97
C GLY A 389 -14.81 -12.71 -22.04
N SER A 390 -15.55 -13.29 -21.08
CA SER A 390 -16.22 -12.50 -20.05
C SER A 390 -15.20 -11.89 -19.08
N TYR A 391 -15.41 -10.64 -18.68
CA TYR A 391 -14.53 -9.93 -17.74
C TYR A 391 -14.93 -10.20 -16.29
N PHE A 392 -13.96 -10.10 -15.39
CA PHE A 392 -14.24 -9.86 -13.97
C PHE A 392 -14.95 -8.53 -13.78
N THR A 393 -15.86 -8.47 -12.82
CA THR A 393 -16.50 -7.25 -12.33
C THR A 393 -16.24 -7.04 -10.85
N SER A 394 -16.58 -5.87 -10.32
CA SER A 394 -16.53 -5.61 -8.87
C SER A 394 -17.41 -6.59 -8.09
N THR A 395 -18.55 -7.02 -8.66
CA THR A 395 -19.40 -8.09 -8.10
C THR A 395 -18.66 -9.43 -7.99
N ASP A 396 -17.94 -9.85 -9.04
CA ASP A 396 -17.23 -11.15 -9.05
C ASP A 396 -16.12 -11.20 -7.99
N VAL A 397 -15.40 -10.09 -7.81
CA VAL A 397 -14.24 -10.02 -6.89
C VAL A 397 -14.59 -9.47 -5.52
N ARG A 398 -15.88 -9.24 -5.24
CA ARG A 398 -16.31 -8.68 -3.97
C ARG A 398 -15.88 -9.53 -2.79
N GLU A 399 -16.00 -10.85 -2.89
CA GLU A 399 -15.73 -11.77 -1.77
C GLU A 399 -14.48 -12.60 -2.05
N VAL A 400 -13.58 -12.72 -1.08
CA VAL A 400 -12.29 -13.43 -1.26
C VAL A 400 -12.45 -14.95 -1.37
N ALA A 401 -13.38 -15.54 -0.61
CA ALA A 401 -13.54 -16.99 -0.55
C ALA A 401 -13.95 -17.64 -1.90
N PRO A 402 -14.90 -17.08 -2.68
CA PRO A 402 -15.18 -17.54 -4.05
C PRO A 402 -13.98 -17.48 -5.00
N LEU A 403 -13.03 -16.59 -4.74
CA LEU A 403 -11.80 -16.45 -5.53
C LEU A 403 -10.73 -17.48 -5.13
N GLY A 404 -11.00 -18.30 -4.12
CA GLY A 404 -10.13 -19.40 -3.70
C GLY A 404 -9.07 -19.01 -2.68
N TYR A 405 -9.12 -17.84 -2.05
CA TYR A 405 -8.19 -17.46 -0.98
C TYR A 405 -8.92 -16.78 0.19
N THR A 406 -8.19 -16.60 1.29
CA THR A 406 -8.61 -15.78 2.44
C THR A 406 -7.38 -15.31 3.21
N TYR A 407 -7.59 -14.45 4.20
CA TYR A 407 -6.56 -14.03 5.15
C TYR A 407 -6.78 -14.68 6.51
N PRO A 408 -5.71 -14.87 7.31
CA PRO A 408 -5.85 -15.34 8.68
C PRO A 408 -6.85 -14.49 9.46
N LEU A 409 -7.72 -15.16 10.22
CA LEU A 409 -8.84 -14.61 10.98
C LEU A 409 -10.03 -14.15 10.15
N LEU A 410 -9.98 -14.23 8.82
CA LEU A 410 -11.11 -13.89 7.93
C LEU A 410 -11.85 -15.12 7.38
N GLU A 411 -11.52 -16.32 7.86
CA GLU A 411 -12.18 -17.58 7.51
C GLU A 411 -13.66 -17.56 7.91
N LYS A 412 -14.55 -17.25 6.96
CA LYS A 412 -16.01 -17.22 7.21
C LYS A 412 -16.56 -18.56 7.71
N TRP A 413 -15.97 -19.67 7.28
CA TRP A 413 -16.38 -21.03 7.69
C TRP A 413 -16.02 -21.38 9.13
N GLU A 414 -15.14 -20.60 9.79
CA GLU A 414 -14.83 -20.74 11.23
C GLU A 414 -15.79 -19.91 12.11
N ASN A 415 -16.74 -19.22 11.49
CA ASN A 415 -17.63 -18.25 12.14
C ASN A 415 -19.08 -18.51 11.74
N LEU A 416 -19.60 -19.66 12.15
CA LEU A 416 -20.97 -20.11 11.82
C LEU A 416 -21.89 -20.03 13.05
N ASP A 417 -23.17 -19.75 12.82
CA ASP A 417 -24.25 -19.87 13.81
C ASP A 417 -24.59 -21.34 14.12
N ALA A 418 -25.56 -21.57 15.01
CA ALA A 418 -25.98 -22.91 15.40
C ALA A 418 -26.58 -23.72 14.22
N GLU A 419 -27.04 -23.03 13.17
CA GLU A 419 -27.61 -23.60 11.95
C GLU A 419 -26.56 -23.81 10.84
N GLY A 420 -25.29 -23.47 11.08
CA GLY A 420 -24.19 -23.62 10.13
C GLY A 420 -24.11 -22.52 9.06
N LYS A 421 -24.76 -21.37 9.27
CA LYS A 421 -24.67 -20.20 8.38
C LYS A 421 -23.66 -19.20 8.93
N TYR A 422 -23.05 -18.41 8.03
CA TYR A 422 -22.08 -17.39 8.44
C TYR A 422 -22.68 -16.36 9.40
N ASP A 423 -22.10 -16.25 10.59
CA ASP A 423 -22.43 -15.28 11.64
C ASP A 423 -21.38 -14.16 11.63
N ASN A 424 -21.78 -13.00 11.09
CA ASN A 424 -20.93 -11.82 11.05
C ASN A 424 -20.66 -11.22 12.43
N ASP A 425 -21.61 -11.29 13.36
CA ASP A 425 -21.43 -10.75 14.72
C ASP A 425 -20.46 -11.59 15.53
N LEU A 426 -20.49 -12.92 15.36
CA LEU A 426 -19.45 -13.79 15.89
C LEU A 426 -18.08 -13.48 15.28
N HIS A 427 -18.02 -13.28 13.96
CA HIS A 427 -16.77 -12.97 13.27
C HIS A 427 -16.17 -11.65 13.78
N VAL A 428 -16.96 -10.56 13.82
CA VAL A 428 -16.52 -9.26 14.33
C VAL A 428 -16.07 -9.36 15.79
N ARG A 429 -16.79 -10.09 16.66
CA ARG A 429 -16.39 -10.31 18.06
C ARG A 429 -15.04 -11.00 18.22
N LYS A 430 -14.64 -11.89 17.30
CA LYS A 430 -13.32 -12.52 17.31
C LYS A 430 -12.24 -11.62 16.69
N LEU A 431 -12.59 -10.87 15.66
CA LEU A 431 -11.66 -10.05 14.88
C LEU A 431 -11.28 -8.74 15.59
N ALA A 432 -12.26 -8.03 16.15
CA ALA A 432 -12.07 -6.71 16.74
C ALA A 432 -11.01 -6.67 17.86
N PRO A 433 -10.93 -7.63 18.81
CA PRO A 433 -9.90 -7.62 19.84
C PRO A 433 -8.48 -7.73 19.27
N VAL A 434 -8.29 -8.53 18.21
CA VAL A 434 -7.00 -8.69 17.54
C VAL A 434 -6.60 -7.40 16.82
N LEU A 435 -7.54 -6.79 16.09
CA LEU A 435 -7.29 -5.52 15.39
C LEU A 435 -6.94 -4.40 16.38
N ASN A 436 -7.68 -4.32 17.49
CA ASN A 436 -7.44 -3.32 18.53
C ASN A 436 -6.04 -3.50 19.15
N SER A 437 -5.69 -4.72 19.57
CA SER A 437 -4.36 -5.02 20.14
C SER A 437 -3.22 -4.75 19.15
N ASN A 438 -3.43 -5.05 17.87
CA ASN A 438 -2.37 -4.96 16.87
C ASN A 438 -2.22 -3.56 16.28
N TYR A 439 -3.29 -2.78 16.16
CA TYR A 439 -3.26 -1.54 15.37
C TYR A 439 -3.76 -0.28 16.10
N ASN A 440 -4.54 -0.37 17.18
CA ASN A 440 -5.06 0.81 17.90
C ASN A 440 -4.00 1.46 18.82
N SER A 441 -2.99 2.05 18.20
CA SER A 441 -1.81 2.58 18.90
C SER A 441 -2.10 3.84 19.72
N SER A 442 -3.06 4.67 19.30
CA SER A 442 -3.50 5.86 20.04
C SER A 442 -4.15 5.50 21.37
N TRP A 443 -5.01 4.47 21.39
CA TRP A 443 -5.58 3.96 22.61
C TRP A 443 -4.52 3.40 23.57
N ASP A 444 -3.62 2.57 23.05
CA ASP A 444 -2.48 2.04 23.78
C ASP A 444 -1.62 3.16 24.41
N ALA A 445 -1.34 4.24 23.66
CA ALA A 445 -0.56 5.37 24.14
C ALA A 445 -1.26 6.14 25.27
N TRP A 446 -2.57 6.34 25.13
CA TRP A 446 -3.43 7.00 26.13
C TRP A 446 -3.57 6.16 27.40
N GLN A 447 -3.83 4.86 27.30
CA GLN A 447 -3.90 4.00 28.49
C GLN A 447 -2.60 4.02 29.28
N ARG A 448 -1.46 3.98 28.58
CA ARG A 448 -0.15 4.17 29.20
C ARG A 448 0.03 5.56 29.81
N SER A 449 -0.65 6.61 29.35
CA SER A 449 -0.52 7.96 29.91
C SER A 449 -1.17 8.08 31.27
N LYS A 450 -2.36 7.51 31.43
CA LYS A 450 -3.09 7.50 32.69
C LYS A 450 -2.43 6.64 33.77
N LEU A 451 -1.73 5.58 33.38
CA LEU A 451 -0.95 4.76 34.32
C LEU A 451 0.28 5.51 34.88
N THR A 452 0.93 6.34 34.06
CA THR A 452 2.10 7.12 34.48
C THR A 452 1.76 8.36 35.31
N GLU A 453 0.53 8.89 35.22
CA GLU A 453 0.05 10.01 36.07
C GLU A 453 -0.02 9.64 37.57
N HIS A 454 -0.10 8.35 37.91
CA HIS A 454 -0.30 7.88 39.29
C HIS A 454 0.88 7.10 39.89
N GLY A 455 2.03 7.03 39.20
CA GLY A 455 3.26 6.44 39.75
C GLY A 455 3.24 4.91 39.89
N GLU A 456 2.30 4.20 39.26
CA GLU A 456 2.28 2.73 39.25
C GLU A 456 3.07 2.16 38.06
N ALA A 457 3.96 1.21 38.33
CA ALA A 457 4.90 0.64 37.36
C ALA A 457 4.24 -0.35 36.38
N SER A 458 4.62 -0.22 35.10
CA SER A 458 4.85 -1.24 34.05
C SER A 458 4.01 -2.53 33.96
N ALA A 459 2.74 -2.57 34.37
CA ALA A 459 1.88 -3.68 33.97
C ALA A 459 1.56 -3.59 32.47
N SER A 460 1.56 -4.72 31.74
CA SER A 460 1.14 -4.69 30.34
C SER A 460 -0.34 -4.32 30.26
N VAL A 461 -0.68 -3.47 29.30
CA VAL A 461 -2.06 -3.02 29.06
C VAL A 461 -3.03 -4.21 28.91
N SER A 462 -2.56 -5.28 28.27
CA SER A 462 -3.29 -6.53 28.08
C SER A 462 -3.61 -7.26 29.40
N GLU A 463 -2.68 -7.32 30.36
CA GLU A 463 -2.92 -7.93 31.67
C GLU A 463 -3.92 -7.13 32.51
N LEU A 464 -3.92 -5.81 32.38
CA LEU A 464 -4.85 -4.91 33.07
C LEU A 464 -6.27 -4.95 32.50
N LEU A 465 -6.42 -5.07 31.18
CA LEU A 465 -7.72 -5.20 30.51
C LEU A 465 -8.44 -6.50 30.92
N ILE A 466 -7.67 -7.58 31.04
CA ILE A 466 -8.16 -8.88 31.55
C ILE A 466 -8.48 -8.77 33.06
N ALA A 467 -7.60 -8.14 33.85
CA ALA A 467 -7.78 -8.00 35.29
C ALA A 467 -8.97 -7.10 35.70
N LYS A 468 -9.35 -6.13 34.87
CA LYS A 468 -10.46 -5.20 35.13
C LYS A 468 -11.81 -5.62 34.54
N GLY A 469 -11.91 -6.78 33.89
CA GLY A 469 -13.16 -7.26 33.30
C GLY A 469 -13.66 -6.43 32.12
N LEU A 470 -12.78 -5.64 31.50
CA LEU A 470 -13.09 -4.75 30.36
C LEU A 470 -12.93 -5.44 29.00
N GLY A 471 -12.56 -6.72 28.97
CA GLY A 471 -12.49 -7.52 27.74
C GLY A 471 -13.83 -7.69 27.01
N GLU A 472 -14.94 -7.39 27.69
CA GLU A 472 -16.32 -7.54 27.20
C GLU A 472 -17.07 -6.20 27.02
N CYS A 473 -16.43 -5.04 27.26
CA CYS A 473 -17.12 -3.76 27.02
C CYS A 473 -17.34 -3.55 25.52
N ASP A 474 -18.52 -3.03 25.16
CA ASP A 474 -18.77 -2.52 23.81
C ASP A 474 -17.78 -1.37 23.55
N TYR A 475 -16.76 -1.66 22.75
CA TYR A 475 -15.61 -0.78 22.54
C TYR A 475 -16.01 0.56 21.89
N HIS A 476 -17.22 0.65 21.30
CA HIS A 476 -17.79 1.89 20.78
C HIS A 476 -18.23 2.88 21.88
N GLU A 477 -18.46 2.43 23.12
CA GLU A 477 -19.02 3.28 24.19
C GLU A 477 -17.97 3.96 25.09
N LEU A 478 -16.66 3.81 24.85
CA LEU A 478 -15.61 4.21 25.80
C LEU A 478 -14.62 5.31 25.35
N THR A 479 -15.01 6.25 24.48
CA THR A 479 -14.20 7.47 24.26
C THR A 479 -15.01 8.76 24.34
N ALA A 480 -15.21 9.25 25.56
CA ALA A 480 -15.38 10.68 25.82
C ALA A 480 -14.00 11.37 25.83
N GLN A 481 -13.21 11.23 24.76
CA GLN A 481 -11.85 11.79 24.68
C GLN A 481 -11.65 12.57 23.37
N PRO A 482 -10.96 13.72 23.40
CA PRO A 482 -10.65 14.49 22.20
C PRO A 482 -9.70 13.73 21.26
N ASP A 483 -10.04 13.71 19.97
CA ASP A 483 -9.21 13.13 18.91
C ASP A 483 -8.70 14.23 17.98
N TYR A 484 -7.41 14.20 17.65
CA TYR A 484 -6.73 15.24 16.90
C TYR A 484 -6.13 14.69 15.61
N VAL A 485 -6.54 15.29 14.49
CA VAL A 485 -6.10 14.91 13.15
C VAL A 485 -5.86 16.16 12.30
N VAL A 486 -5.02 16.03 11.28
CA VAL A 486 -4.89 17.00 10.19
C VAL A 486 -5.56 16.41 8.96
N ASN A 487 -6.64 17.03 8.51
CA ASN A 487 -7.22 16.75 7.22
C ASN A 487 -6.52 17.61 6.18
N VAL A 488 -6.03 16.99 5.12
CA VAL A 488 -5.38 17.67 4.00
C VAL A 488 -6.29 17.55 2.80
N VAL A 489 -6.54 18.67 2.14
CA VAL A 489 -7.34 18.75 0.92
C VAL A 489 -6.52 19.53 -0.09
N TYR A 490 -6.30 18.95 -1.27
CA TYR A 490 -5.54 19.58 -2.33
C TYR A 490 -6.26 19.41 -3.67
N GLU A 491 -6.03 20.33 -4.61
CA GLU A 491 -6.52 20.20 -5.98
C GLU A 491 -5.78 19.05 -6.68
N SER A 492 -6.52 18.36 -7.55
CA SER A 492 -6.33 17.05 -8.19
C SER A 492 -4.91 16.53 -8.46
N ARG A 493 -4.85 15.31 -9.03
CA ARG A 493 -3.67 14.73 -9.67
C ARG A 493 -2.89 15.75 -10.51
N MET A 494 -3.54 16.77 -11.08
CA MET A 494 -2.96 17.77 -11.97
C MET A 494 -2.34 18.99 -11.29
N ALA A 495 -2.44 19.13 -9.97
CA ALA A 495 -1.66 20.13 -9.25
C ALA A 495 -0.16 19.98 -9.60
N LEU A 496 0.54 21.10 -9.74
CA LEU A 496 1.93 21.16 -10.21
C LEU A 496 2.16 20.45 -11.56
N ASP A 497 1.23 20.59 -12.51
CA ASP A 497 1.27 20.00 -13.86
C ASP A 497 1.29 18.47 -13.87
N GLY A 498 0.65 17.83 -12.89
CA GLY A 498 0.64 16.37 -12.79
C GLY A 498 1.88 15.79 -12.11
N LYS A 499 2.77 16.64 -11.61
CA LYS A 499 3.98 16.18 -10.90
C LYS A 499 3.59 15.69 -9.51
N MET A 500 4.24 14.61 -9.09
CA MET A 500 4.17 14.18 -7.70
C MET A 500 4.75 15.23 -6.77
N PHE A 501 4.19 15.31 -5.57
CA PHE A 501 4.67 16.13 -4.47
C PHE A 501 4.24 15.50 -3.16
N THR A 502 4.85 15.95 -2.06
CA THR A 502 4.57 15.41 -0.73
C THR A 502 4.33 16.56 0.24
N ILE A 503 3.16 16.57 0.87
CA ILE A 503 2.83 17.52 1.93
C ILE A 503 3.33 16.91 3.25
N HIS A 504 4.31 17.54 3.86
CA HIS A 504 4.88 17.15 5.15
C HIS A 504 4.25 17.98 6.26
N ILE A 505 3.81 17.34 7.34
CA ILE A 505 3.23 18.02 8.51
C ILE A 505 4.18 17.89 9.69
N PHE A 506 4.38 18.99 10.42
CA PHE A 506 5.31 19.10 11.53
C PHE A 506 4.62 19.61 12.80
N LEU A 507 5.10 19.15 13.95
CA LEU A 507 4.82 19.74 15.27
C LEU A 507 6.10 20.34 15.85
N GLY A 508 6.25 21.66 15.72
CA GLY A 508 7.45 22.44 16.05
C GLY A 508 8.16 22.94 14.80
N ASP A 509 9.43 23.31 14.95
CA ASP A 509 10.25 23.86 13.86
C ASP A 509 10.31 22.95 12.63
N VAL A 510 10.16 23.54 11.44
CA VAL A 510 10.29 22.86 10.15
C VAL A 510 11.77 22.68 9.81
N PRO A 511 12.30 21.45 9.77
CA PRO A 511 13.70 21.21 9.44
C PRO A 511 13.99 21.49 7.96
N GLU A 512 15.19 21.97 7.62
CA GLU A 512 15.62 22.07 6.21
C GLU A 512 15.71 20.68 5.55
N ILE A 513 16.11 19.68 6.33
CA ILE A 513 16.26 18.28 5.90
C ILE A 513 14.88 17.61 5.78
N LEU A 514 14.77 16.64 4.88
CA LEU A 514 13.57 15.82 4.65
C LEU A 514 13.84 14.32 4.94
N PRO A 515 12.78 13.52 5.16
CA PRO A 515 12.88 12.05 5.24
C PRO A 515 13.69 11.46 4.08
N PRO A 516 14.39 10.31 4.28
CA PRO A 516 14.39 9.43 5.45
C PRO A 516 15.39 9.84 6.56
N ASP A 517 15.88 11.08 6.57
CA ASP A 517 16.85 11.50 7.58
C ASP A 517 16.23 11.45 8.99
N PRO A 518 16.83 10.71 9.94
CA PRO A 518 16.26 10.57 11.29
C PRO A 518 16.20 11.90 12.05
N SER A 519 16.85 12.98 11.60
CA SER A 519 16.81 14.32 12.22
C SER A 519 15.51 15.08 11.99
N CYS A 520 14.59 14.55 11.19
CA CYS A 520 13.24 15.09 11.01
C CYS A 520 12.33 14.86 12.24
N VAL A 521 12.82 15.15 13.45
CA VAL A 521 12.18 14.81 14.74
C VAL A 521 10.80 15.46 14.96
N ASN A 522 10.54 16.59 14.31
CA ASN A 522 9.26 17.28 14.37
C ASN A 522 8.27 16.80 13.30
N LEU A 523 8.67 15.94 12.36
CA LEU A 523 7.77 15.42 11.34
C LEU A 523 6.76 14.46 11.99
N VAL A 524 5.48 14.77 11.80
CA VAL A 524 4.38 13.97 12.33
C VAL A 524 3.60 13.23 11.25
N GLY A 525 3.76 13.55 9.97
CA GLY A 525 3.11 12.75 8.92
C GLY A 525 3.31 13.32 7.53
N GLN A 526 2.89 12.54 6.54
CA GLN A 526 3.06 12.86 5.13
C GLN A 526 1.80 12.52 4.34
N VAL A 527 1.42 13.40 3.42
CA VAL A 527 0.43 13.12 2.38
C VAL A 527 1.14 13.16 1.03
N PHE A 528 1.00 12.10 0.24
CA PHE A 528 1.67 11.98 -1.05
C PHE A 528 0.67 12.05 -2.20
N ASN A 529 0.94 12.91 -3.20
CA ASN A 529 0.24 12.87 -4.47
C ASN A 529 0.92 11.83 -5.38
N PHE A 530 0.47 10.57 -5.32
CA PHE A 530 0.95 9.53 -6.22
C PHE A 530 0.38 9.74 -7.62
N SER A 531 1.12 10.51 -8.41
CA SER A 531 0.73 10.95 -9.75
C SER A 531 1.91 10.84 -10.73
N ALA A 532 1.58 10.90 -12.02
CA ALA A 532 2.55 11.03 -13.09
C ALA A 532 2.12 12.15 -14.03
N ALA A 533 3.11 12.97 -14.44
CA ALA A 533 2.90 14.09 -15.33
C ALA A 533 2.37 13.62 -16.68
N VAL A 534 1.45 14.40 -17.25
CA VAL A 534 0.90 14.11 -18.57
C VAL A 534 1.92 14.54 -19.64
N GLU A 535 2.51 13.59 -20.35
CA GLU A 535 3.39 13.89 -21.50
C GLU A 535 2.56 14.47 -22.67
N ILE A 536 2.62 15.80 -22.85
CA ILE A 536 1.97 16.49 -23.97
C ILE A 536 2.91 16.45 -25.18
N ASN A 537 2.58 15.66 -26.20
CA ASN A 537 3.33 15.69 -27.47
C ASN A 537 3.10 17.01 -28.22
N GLU A 538 4.16 17.57 -28.83
CA GLU A 538 4.18 18.80 -29.65
C GLU A 538 3.20 18.80 -30.85
N ALA A 539 2.52 17.68 -31.13
CA ALA A 539 1.60 17.53 -32.25
C ALA A 539 0.22 18.19 -32.06
N GLY A 540 -0.08 18.82 -30.92
CA GLY A 540 -1.20 19.78 -30.80
C GLY A 540 -2.60 19.26 -31.14
N ALA A 541 -2.82 17.95 -31.27
CA ALA A 541 -4.14 17.38 -31.47
C ALA A 541 -4.83 17.24 -30.11
N GLY A 542 -5.37 18.35 -29.61
CA GLY A 542 -6.17 18.41 -28.39
C GLY A 542 -7.38 17.49 -28.49
N CYS A 543 -7.26 16.28 -27.94
CA CYS A 543 -8.39 15.43 -27.61
C CYS A 543 -9.16 16.08 -26.46
N GLY A 544 -10.50 16.00 -26.48
CA GLY A 544 -11.37 16.52 -25.41
C GLY A 544 -10.97 16.02 -24.02
N ASN A 545 -10.38 14.83 -23.91
CA ASN A 545 -9.89 14.28 -22.64
C ASN A 545 -8.65 15.00 -22.09
N CYS A 546 -7.72 15.48 -22.93
CA CYS A 546 -6.55 16.23 -22.45
C CYS A 546 -6.96 17.61 -21.89
N ILE A 547 -7.93 18.25 -22.55
CA ILE A 547 -8.51 19.52 -22.07
C ILE A 547 -9.30 19.29 -20.77
N ARG A 548 -10.06 18.18 -20.68
CA ARG A 548 -10.82 17.81 -19.49
C ARG A 548 -9.91 17.48 -18.30
N LEU A 549 -8.81 16.77 -18.53
CA LEU A 549 -7.77 16.50 -17.51
C LEU A 549 -7.08 17.80 -17.06
N GLN A 550 -6.69 18.69 -17.98
CA GLN A 550 -6.11 19.99 -17.60
C GLN A 550 -7.10 20.93 -16.89
N ALA A 551 -8.40 20.73 -17.10
CA ALA A 551 -9.47 21.44 -16.40
C ALA A 551 -9.97 20.69 -15.16
N ASP A 552 -9.39 19.53 -14.83
CA ASP A 552 -9.81 18.70 -13.71
C ASP A 552 -9.44 19.36 -12.38
N LYS A 553 -10.47 19.86 -11.71
CA LYS A 553 -10.41 20.48 -10.37
C LYS A 553 -10.96 19.55 -9.29
N THR A 554 -11.05 18.24 -9.55
CA THR A 554 -11.36 17.26 -8.52
C THR A 554 -10.43 17.48 -7.34
N LYS A 555 -10.94 17.34 -6.12
CA LYS A 555 -10.11 17.47 -4.93
C LYS A 555 -9.68 16.08 -4.49
N THR A 556 -8.51 16.01 -3.88
CA THR A 556 -7.99 14.80 -3.25
C THR A 556 -7.78 15.08 -1.77
N THR A 557 -7.98 14.07 -0.94
CA THR A 557 -7.79 14.18 0.50
C THR A 557 -6.76 13.20 1.04
N GLY A 558 -6.26 13.53 2.22
CA GLY A 558 -5.51 12.63 3.09
C GLY A 558 -5.70 13.04 4.53
N ARG A 559 -5.30 12.17 5.46
CA ARG A 559 -5.40 12.44 6.90
C ARG A 559 -4.13 12.01 7.61
N ILE A 560 -3.69 12.85 8.53
CA ILE A 560 -2.58 12.55 9.44
C ILE A 560 -3.11 12.55 10.87
N VAL A 561 -2.81 11.49 11.61
CA VAL A 561 -3.21 11.37 13.01
C VAL A 561 -2.19 12.10 13.89
N LEU A 562 -2.67 13.02 14.73
CA LEU A 562 -1.81 13.77 15.66
C LEU A 562 -1.87 13.23 17.10
N THR A 563 -2.93 12.52 17.47
CA THR A 563 -3.21 12.10 18.85
C THR A 563 -2.00 11.43 19.53
N ASN A 564 -1.35 10.47 18.87
CA ASN A 564 -0.14 9.83 19.37
C ASN A 564 1.02 10.81 19.59
N SER A 565 1.30 11.66 18.60
CA SER A 565 2.38 12.64 18.65
C SER A 565 2.17 13.67 19.76
N LEU A 566 0.92 14.10 19.96
CA LEU A 566 0.53 15.02 21.03
C LEU A 566 0.64 14.37 22.41
N ILE A 567 0.24 13.10 22.57
CA ILE A 567 0.45 12.34 23.81
C ILE A 567 1.94 12.21 24.12
N THR A 568 2.75 11.86 23.12
CA THR A 568 4.22 11.82 23.26
C THR A 568 4.75 13.16 23.74
N ARG A 569 4.35 14.24 23.06
CA ARG A 569 4.79 15.59 23.38
C ARG A 569 4.41 15.97 24.82
N TRP A 570 3.14 15.82 25.20
CA TRP A 570 2.64 16.12 26.54
C TRP A 570 3.40 15.37 27.64
N LYS A 571 3.73 14.08 27.43
CA LYS A 571 4.46 13.28 28.42
C LYS A 571 5.93 13.65 28.58
N HIS A 572 6.59 14.01 27.50
CA HIS A 572 8.05 14.13 27.45
C HIS A 572 8.57 15.57 27.48
N GLN A 573 7.67 16.54 27.71
CA GLN A 573 7.99 17.95 27.95
C GLN A 573 8.40 18.27 29.40
N GLN A 574 8.60 17.27 30.27
CA GLN A 574 8.82 17.51 31.71
C GLN A 574 10.17 18.19 32.08
N ASP A 575 11.16 18.21 31.18
CA ASP A 575 12.44 18.89 31.43
C ASP A 575 12.51 20.33 30.87
N THR A 576 11.44 20.81 30.23
CA THR A 576 11.30 22.23 29.89
C THR A 576 10.67 22.98 31.06
N ILE A 577 11.33 24.06 31.50
CA ILE A 577 10.93 24.88 32.66
C ILE A 577 9.47 25.31 32.53
N GLU A 578 8.67 25.14 33.59
CA GLU A 578 7.31 25.69 33.68
C GLU A 578 7.29 27.16 33.21
N GLY A 579 6.59 27.43 32.10
CA GLY A 579 6.35 28.78 31.61
C GLY A 579 7.08 29.23 30.34
N GLU A 580 7.83 28.37 29.64
CA GLU A 580 8.25 28.69 28.27
C GLU A 580 7.10 28.49 27.26
N SER A 581 6.97 29.43 26.32
CA SER A 581 6.00 29.37 25.22
C SER A 581 6.25 28.11 24.37
N GLY A 582 5.28 27.19 24.28
CA GLY A 582 5.36 26.01 23.41
C GLY A 582 5.27 24.63 24.11
N SER A 583 4.96 24.58 25.41
CA SER A 583 4.62 23.32 26.09
C SER A 583 3.12 22.99 25.96
N LEU A 584 2.79 21.70 25.92
CA LEU A 584 1.42 21.20 25.86
C LEU A 584 0.98 20.77 27.27
N ALA A 585 0.08 21.53 27.90
CA ALA A 585 -0.28 21.34 29.30
C ALA A 585 -1.16 20.09 29.54
N SER A 586 -2.07 19.79 28.61
CA SER A 586 -2.94 18.62 28.67
C SER A 586 -3.39 18.19 27.27
N MET A 587 -4.14 17.08 27.19
CA MET A 587 -4.81 16.64 25.95
C MET A 587 -6.19 17.27 25.77
N ASP A 588 -6.62 18.18 26.65
CA ASP A 588 -7.90 18.87 26.55
C ASP A 588 -7.87 19.91 25.41
N PRO A 589 -9.01 20.16 24.71
CA PRO A 589 -9.02 21.07 23.56
C PRO A 589 -8.59 22.50 23.90
N GLU A 590 -8.81 22.93 25.15
CA GLU A 590 -8.43 24.25 25.64
C GLU A 590 -6.91 24.47 25.64
N ASP A 591 -6.11 23.39 25.78
CA ASP A 591 -4.65 23.44 25.75
C ASP A 591 -4.08 23.03 24.38
N VAL A 592 -4.68 22.01 23.74
CA VAL A 592 -4.20 21.50 22.44
C VAL A 592 -4.42 22.51 21.33
N ILE A 593 -5.57 23.20 21.28
CA ILE A 593 -5.87 24.14 20.19
C ILE A 593 -4.88 25.33 20.17
N PRO A 594 -4.62 26.04 21.29
CA PRO A 594 -3.57 27.07 21.32
C PRO A 594 -2.20 26.52 20.97
N TYR A 595 -1.82 25.36 21.51
CA TYR A 595 -0.54 24.73 21.21
C TYR A 595 -0.36 24.47 19.71
N LEU A 596 -1.37 23.91 19.04
CA LEU A 596 -1.33 23.63 17.60
C LEU A 596 -1.25 24.92 16.76
N LYS A 597 -1.89 26.02 17.19
CA LYS A 597 -1.78 27.30 16.46
C LYS A 597 -0.36 27.84 16.40
N ASP A 598 0.43 27.56 17.43
CA ASP A 598 1.80 28.05 17.54
C ASP A 598 2.84 27.05 17.01
N ASN A 599 2.48 25.76 16.89
CA ASN A 599 3.45 24.68 16.62
C ASN A 599 3.10 23.78 15.41
N LEU A 600 1.91 23.85 14.84
CA LEU A 600 1.57 23.06 13.66
C LEU A 600 2.02 23.79 12.39
N ASP A 601 2.93 23.17 11.65
CA ASP A 601 3.46 23.73 10.40
C ASP A 601 3.50 22.66 9.30
N TRP A 602 3.66 23.09 8.05
CA TRP A 602 3.68 22.20 6.88
C TRP A 602 4.63 22.68 5.79
N ARG A 603 5.11 21.72 4.98
CA ARG A 603 5.97 21.99 3.80
C ARG A 603 5.61 21.07 2.65
N VAL A 604 5.54 21.62 1.44
CA VAL A 604 5.36 20.86 0.18
C VAL A 604 6.70 20.61 -0.49
#